data_AF-A0A657LPQ8-F1
#
_entry.id   AF-A0A657LPQ8-F1
#
_cell.length_a   1.000
_cell.length_b   1.000
_cell.length_c   1.000
_cell.angle_alpha   90.00
_cell.angle_beta   90.00
_cell.angle_gamma   90.00
#
_symmetry.space_group_name_H-M   'P 1'
#
loop_
_entity.id
_entity.type
_entity.pdbx_description
1 polymer ?
#
loop_
_entity_poly.entity_id
_entity_poly.type
_entity_poly.pdbx_seq_one_letter_code
_entity_poly.pdbx_strand_id
1 'polypeptide(L)'
;MFDFKEGRPFEPDFVLFLRRADNGQTSIMQIFIEPKGDHLRQQDQWKEDFLLQIGQVARLETVFQGRDYTVYGLPFFNEGTSMRKPFAAAFEHLRKM
;
A
#
# COMPACT_ATOMS: atom_id res chain seq x y z
N MET A 1 10.54 -6.66 1.83
CA MET A 1 10.36 -5.70 2.96
C MET A 1 10.33 -6.48 4.27
N PHE A 2 10.48 -5.81 5.41
CA PHE A 2 10.33 -6.43 6.72
C PHE A 2 9.23 -5.73 7.51
N ASP A 3 8.36 -6.49 8.18
CA ASP A 3 7.29 -5.89 8.97
C ASP A 3 7.84 -5.10 10.17
N PHE A 4 7.15 -4.01 10.54
CA PHE A 4 7.65 -3.10 11.58
C PHE A 4 7.64 -3.70 12.99
N LYS A 5 6.81 -4.73 13.23
CA LYS A 5 6.61 -5.30 14.56
C LYS A 5 7.59 -6.41 14.89
N GLU A 6 7.78 -7.35 13.97
CA GLU A 6 8.52 -8.60 14.25
C GLU A 6 9.71 -8.81 13.30
N GLY A 7 9.91 -7.95 12.29
CA GLY A 7 10.97 -8.08 11.32
C GLY A 7 10.80 -9.28 10.37
N ARG A 8 9.58 -9.77 10.18
CA ARG A 8 9.22 -10.85 9.27
C ARG A 8 9.40 -10.42 7.81
N PRO A 9 10.02 -11.24 6.95
CA PRO A 9 10.15 -10.94 5.54
C PRO A 9 8.76 -10.95 4.88
N PHE A 10 8.48 -9.90 4.13
CA PHE A 10 7.26 -9.73 3.34
C PHE A 10 7.61 -9.34 1.90
N GLU A 11 7.02 -10.06 0.97
CA GLU A 11 7.09 -9.81 -0.47
C GLU A 11 5.66 -9.65 -0.99
N PRO A 12 5.27 -8.45 -1.46
CA PRO A 12 3.93 -8.23 -2.01
C PRO A 12 3.85 -8.80 -3.43
N ASP A 13 2.70 -9.36 -3.79
CA ASP A 13 2.47 -9.85 -5.17
C ASP A 13 2.49 -8.71 -6.21
N PHE A 14 2.05 -7.50 -5.84
CA PHE A 14 2.03 -6.35 -6.74
C PHE A 14 2.56 -5.06 -6.10
N VAL A 15 3.23 -4.27 -6.95
CA VAL A 15 3.66 -2.90 -6.65
C VAL A 15 3.15 -1.98 -7.76
N LEU A 16 2.29 -1.03 -7.42
CA LEU A 16 1.75 -0.05 -8.35
C LEU A 16 2.45 1.30 -8.17
N PHE A 17 2.92 1.89 -9.27
CA PHE A 17 3.47 3.24 -9.29
C PHE A 17 2.50 4.19 -9.99
N LEU A 18 2.05 5.22 -9.27
CA LEU A 18 1.27 6.32 -9.83
C LEU A 18 2.15 7.56 -9.87
N ARG A 19 2.25 8.18 -11.05
CA ARG A 19 2.98 9.43 -11.24
C ARG A 19 1.99 10.53 -11.60
N ARG A 20 2.11 11.68 -10.94
CA ARG A 20 1.37 12.90 -11.31
C ARG A 20 2.34 14.03 -11.57
N ALA A 21 1.95 14.92 -12.47
CA ALA A 21 2.73 16.09 -12.83
C ALA A 21 1.78 17.29 -12.88
N ASP A 22 1.89 18.16 -11.87
CA ASP A 22 1.03 19.34 -11.72
C ASP A 22 1.92 20.56 -11.46
N ASN A 23 1.71 21.65 -12.21
CA ASN A 23 2.40 22.93 -12.04
C ASN A 23 3.94 22.85 -11.91
N GLY A 24 4.58 21.92 -12.64
CA GLY A 24 6.04 21.74 -12.62
C GLY A 24 6.58 20.88 -11.48
N GLN A 25 5.73 20.43 -10.55
CA GLN A 25 6.08 19.44 -9.52
C GLN A 25 5.67 18.04 -10.00
N THR A 26 6.50 17.04 -9.70
CA THR A 26 6.17 15.63 -9.95
C THR A 26 6.01 14.92 -8.63
N SER A 27 4.87 14.26 -8.42
CA SER A 27 4.68 13.35 -7.29
C SER A 27 4.65 11.90 -7.77
N ILE A 28 5.18 11.00 -6.95
CA ILE A 28 5.16 9.56 -7.17
C ILE A 28 4.53 8.91 -5.93
N MET A 29 3.57 8.02 -6.17
CA MET A 29 2.95 7.18 -5.16
C MET A 29 3.25 5.72 -5.49
N GLN A 30 3.92 5.02 -4.58
CA GLN A 30 4.13 3.58 -4.67
C GLN A 30 3.14 2.87 -3.73
N ILE A 31 2.39 1.91 -4.26
CA ILE A 31 1.33 1.21 -3.53
C ILE A 31 1.62 -0.29 -3.56
N PHE A 32 1.70 -0.91 -2.38
CA PHE A 32 1.82 -2.36 -2.22
C PHE A 32 0.45 -3.02 -2.12
N ILE A 33 0.26 -4.11 -2.86
CA ILE A 33 -1.00 -4.84 -2.96
C ILE A 33 -0.73 -6.34 -2.80
N GLU A 34 -1.52 -6.98 -1.94
CA GLU A 34 -1.52 -8.44 -1.72
C GLU A 34 -2.94 -8.96 -2.00
N PRO A 35 -3.16 -9.73 -3.09
CA PRO A 35 -4.37 -10.50 -3.28
C PRO A 35 -4.45 -11.64 -2.27
N LYS A 36 -5.66 -11.94 -1.79
CA LYS A 36 -5.88 -12.99 -0.78
C LYS A 36 -7.19 -13.72 -1.00
N GLY A 37 -7.13 -15.06 -0.93
CA GLY A 37 -8.31 -15.90 -0.81
C GLY A 37 -8.85 -15.94 0.62
N ASP A 38 -10.17 -15.98 0.78
CA ASP A 38 -10.84 -15.90 2.10
C ASP A 38 -10.37 -16.94 3.12
N HIS A 39 -10.00 -18.14 2.66
CA HIS A 39 -9.54 -19.23 3.51
C HIS A 39 -8.17 -18.98 4.17
N LEU A 40 -7.35 -18.08 3.62
CA LEU A 40 -5.98 -17.83 4.07
C LEU A 40 -5.86 -16.59 4.96
N ARG A 41 -6.94 -15.81 5.11
CA ARG A 41 -6.94 -14.51 5.80
C ARG A 41 -6.43 -14.59 7.24
N GLN A 42 -6.92 -15.56 8.02
CA GLN A 42 -6.58 -15.65 9.44
C GLN A 42 -5.10 -15.92 9.67
N GLN A 43 -4.47 -16.73 8.82
CA GLN A 43 -3.05 -17.07 8.93
C GLN A 43 -2.15 -15.90 8.51
N ASP A 44 -2.62 -15.07 7.58
CA ASP A 44 -1.86 -13.98 6.98
C ASP A 44 -2.25 -12.59 7.51
N GLN A 45 -3.06 -12.49 8.57
CA GLN A 45 -3.55 -11.19 9.10
C GLN A 45 -2.41 -10.20 9.37
N TRP A 46 -1.26 -10.71 9.80
CA TRP A 46 -0.08 -9.89 10.05
C TRP A 46 0.44 -9.14 8.82
N LYS A 47 0.23 -9.66 7.60
CA LYS A 47 0.59 -8.98 6.36
C LYS A 47 -0.35 -7.81 6.07
N GLU A 48 -1.65 -7.98 6.34
CA GLU A 48 -2.62 -6.89 6.21
C GLU A 48 -2.32 -5.79 7.23
N ASP A 49 -2.04 -6.16 8.48
CA ASP A 49 -1.63 -5.20 9.51
C ASP A 49 -0.37 -4.44 9.07
N PHE A 50 0.61 -5.14 8.47
CA PHE A 50 1.80 -4.52 7.95
C PHE A 50 1.50 -3.55 6.79
N LEU A 51 0.70 -3.96 5.79
CA LEU A 51 0.31 -3.10 4.67
C LEU A 51 -0.35 -1.80 5.14
N LEU A 52 -1.27 -1.89 6.11
CA LEU A 52 -1.96 -0.73 6.66
C LEU A 52 -1.03 0.20 7.46
N GLN A 53 0.04 -0.33 8.05
CA GLN A 53 1.04 0.47 8.76
C GLN A 53 1.96 1.25 7.82
N ILE A 54 2.20 0.78 6.59
CA ILE A 54 3.17 1.40 5.66
C ILE A 54 2.85 2.89 5.47
N GLY A 55 1.61 3.26 5.17
CA GLY A 55 1.23 4.66 4.92
C GLY A 55 1.28 5.55 6.17
N GLN A 56 1.32 4.97 7.37
CA GLN A 56 1.34 5.71 8.64
C GLN A 56 2.77 5.88 9.18
N VAL A 57 3.62 4.87 8.96
CA VAL A 57 4.93 4.74 9.61
C VAL A 57 6.07 5.02 8.64
N ALA A 58 5.91 4.76 7.34
CA ALA A 58 6.99 4.93 6.39
C ALA A 58 7.39 6.41 6.27
N ARG A 59 8.53 6.75 6.88
CA ARG A 59 9.19 8.04 6.68
C ARG A 59 10.07 7.92 5.45
N LEU A 60 9.70 8.64 4.41
CA LEU A 60 10.50 8.78 3.20
C LEU A 60 11.33 10.04 3.39
N GLU A 61 12.56 9.86 3.88
CA GLU A 61 13.54 10.94 3.82
C GLU A 61 13.70 11.32 2.35
N THR A 62 13.43 12.58 2.03
CA THR A 62 13.16 13.10 0.69
C THR A 62 14.18 12.61 -0.34
N VAL A 63 13.86 11.52 -1.05
CA VAL A 63 14.83 10.78 -1.86
C VAL A 63 15.22 11.54 -3.14
N PHE A 64 14.41 12.51 -3.56
CA PHE A 64 14.64 13.27 -4.80
C PHE A 64 14.27 14.75 -4.61
N GLN A 65 15.26 15.64 -4.76
CA GLN A 65 15.00 17.08 -4.80
C GLN A 65 13.99 17.40 -5.92
N GLY A 66 12.86 18.00 -5.55
CA GLY A 66 11.79 18.38 -6.48
C GLY A 66 10.79 17.28 -6.85
N ARG A 67 10.80 16.12 -6.17
CA ARG A 67 9.73 15.12 -6.30
C ARG A 67 9.20 14.67 -4.95
N ASP A 68 7.89 14.82 -4.77
CA ASP A 68 7.20 14.24 -3.63
C ASP A 68 7.06 12.73 -3.86
N TYR A 69 7.43 11.94 -2.86
CA TYR A 69 7.38 10.50 -2.93
C TYR A 69 6.61 9.97 -1.73
N THR A 70 5.57 9.18 -1.98
CA THR A 70 4.71 8.58 -0.95
C THR A 70 4.61 7.08 -1.16
N VAL A 71 4.47 6.34 -0.06
CA VAL A 71 4.35 4.89 -0.10
C VAL A 71 3.16 4.47 0.76
N TYR A 72 2.33 3.59 0.22
CA TYR A 72 1.15 3.06 0.90
C TYR A 72 1.06 1.54 0.75
N GLY A 73 0.37 0.90 1.68
CA GLY A 73 -0.19 -0.43 1.48
C GLY A 73 -1.72 -0.32 1.48
N LEU A 74 -2.37 -1.17 0.68
CA LEU A 74 -3.82 -1.28 0.68
C LEU A 74 -4.28 -2.44 1.56
N PRO A 75 -5.56 -2.44 2.01
CA PRO A 75 -6.18 -3.66 2.53
C PRO A 75 -5.98 -4.82 1.55
N PHE A 76 -6.10 -6.05 2.02
CA PHE A 76 -6.02 -7.19 1.12
C PHE A 76 -7.06 -7.10 -0.01
N PHE A 77 -6.65 -7.51 -1.21
CA PHE A 77 -7.53 -7.57 -2.37
C PHE A 77 -8.15 -8.97 -2.49
N ASN A 78 -9.47 -9.08 -2.66
CA ASN A 78 -10.14 -10.32 -3.02
C ASN A 78 -11.31 -9.99 -3.95
N GLU A 79 -11.56 -10.84 -4.95
CA GLU A 79 -12.77 -10.74 -5.77
C GLU A 79 -14.04 -11.14 -4.99
N GLY A 80 -13.88 -11.90 -3.91
CA GLY A 80 -14.90 -12.17 -2.90
C GLY A 80 -15.44 -10.87 -2.26
N THR A 81 -16.76 -10.82 -2.06
CA THR A 81 -17.50 -9.58 -1.79
C THR A 81 -17.09 -8.82 -0.51
N SER A 82 -16.55 -9.50 0.49
CA SER A 82 -16.22 -8.92 1.80
C SER A 82 -15.04 -7.94 1.75
N MET A 83 -14.02 -8.20 0.92
CA MET A 83 -12.75 -7.44 0.94
C MET A 83 -12.62 -6.46 -0.23
N ARG A 84 -13.41 -6.65 -1.30
CA ARG A 84 -13.46 -5.70 -2.42
C ARG A 84 -13.86 -4.29 -1.96
N LYS A 85 -14.78 -4.16 -1.00
CA LYS A 85 -15.27 -2.85 -0.53
C LYS A 85 -14.20 -2.04 0.22
N PRO A 86 -13.53 -2.56 1.27
CA PRO A 86 -12.43 -1.85 1.92
C PRO A 86 -11.31 -1.48 0.96
N PHE A 87 -10.90 -2.41 0.10
CA PHE A 87 -9.88 -2.14 -0.91
C PHE A 87 -10.27 -0.99 -1.83
N ALA A 88 -11.47 -1.04 -2.43
CA ALA A 88 -11.94 -0.02 -3.36
C ALA A 88 -12.08 1.36 -2.69
N ALA A 89 -12.56 1.40 -1.44
CA ALA A 89 -12.67 2.64 -0.68
C ALA A 89 -11.28 3.27 -0.41
N ALA A 90 -10.31 2.45 0.00
CA ALA A 90 -8.94 2.90 0.23
C ALA A 90 -8.28 3.38 -1.07
N PHE A 91 -8.45 2.63 -2.17
CA PHE A 91 -7.92 2.99 -3.48
C PHE A 91 -8.51 4.31 -4.00
N GLU A 92 -9.83 4.52 -3.89
CA GLU A 92 -10.46 5.79 -4.28
C GLU A 92 -10.03 6.97 -3.40
N HIS A 93 -9.74 6.73 -2.13
CA HIS A 93 -9.16 7.76 -1.27
C HIS A 93 -7.76 8.15 -1.75
N LEU A 94 -6.88 7.18 -2.02
CA LEU A 94 -5.54 7.43 -2.57
C LEU A 94 -5.57 8.18 -3.91
N ARG A 95 -6.57 7.90 -4.77
CA ARG A 95 -6.72 8.56 -6.07
C ARG A 95 -7.08 10.04 -5.95
N LYS A 96 -7.71 10.46 -4.85
CA LYS A 96 -8.19 11.84 -4.64
C LYS A 96 -7.23 12.73 -3.87
N MET A 97 -6.31 12.16 -3.09
CA MET A 97 -5.16 12.89 -2.53
C MET A 97 -4.22 13.24 -3.65
#